data_AF-A0A3T1D395-F1
#
_entry.id   AF-A0A3T1D395-F1
#
_cell.length_a   1.000
_cell.length_b   1.000
_cell.length_c   1.000
_cell.angle_alpha   90.00
_cell.angle_beta   90.00
_cell.angle_gamma   90.00
#
_symmetry.space_group_name_H-M   'P 1'
#
loop_
_entity.id
_entity.type
_entity.pdbx_description
1 polymer ?
#
loop_
_entity_poly.entity_id
_entity_poly.type
_entity_poly.pdbx_seq_one_letter_code
_entity_poly.pdbx_strand_id
1 'polypeptide(L)' 'MAATTVHHIYPLELYPELALVDWNLVSLSHKWHNAMHDRVTHEITALGLTWQERVREKFEKWELSRI' A
#
# COMPACT_ATOMS: atom_id res chain seq x y z
N MET A 1 20.27 -1.76 0.10
CA MET A 1 19.58 -2.51 1.19
C MET A 1 18.66 -3.54 0.56
N ALA A 2 18.66 -4.77 1.07
CA ALA A 2 17.81 -5.83 0.54
C ALA A 2 16.33 -5.60 0.89
N ALA A 3 15.42 -6.10 0.05
CA ALA A 3 14.02 -6.19 0.39
C ALA A 3 13.80 -7.35 1.38
N THR A 4 13.04 -7.10 2.44
CA THR A 4 12.83 -8.04 3.55
C THR A 4 11.37 -8.18 3.95
N THR A 5 10.50 -7.33 3.41
CA THR A 5 9.10 -7.22 3.84
C THR A 5 8.24 -6.81 2.66
N VAL A 6 7.05 -7.40 2.56
CA VAL A 6 6.02 -6.98 1.60
C VAL A 6 5.16 -5.92 2.27
N HIS A 7 4.91 -4.82 1.57
CA HIS A 7 4.06 -3.73 2.00
C HIS A 7 2.76 -3.72 1.18
N HIS A 8 1.63 -3.48 1.85
CA HIS A 8 0.32 -3.24 1.24
C HIS A 8 0.13 -1.75 0.96
N ILE A 9 0.10 -1.35 -0.32
CA ILE A 9 -0.02 0.06 -0.74
C ILE A 9 -1.32 0.69 -0.23
N TYR A 10 -2.41 -0.06 -0.35
CA TYR A 10 -3.66 0.17 0.38
C TYR A 10 -3.68 -0.76 1.60
N PRO A 11 -3.77 -0.22 2.84
CA PRO A 11 -3.58 -0.98 4.07
C PRO A 11 -4.49 -2.19 4.20
N LEU A 12 -3.93 -3.30 4.68
CA LEU A 12 -4.64 -4.56 4.88
C LEU A 12 -5.84 -4.41 5.84
N GLU A 13 -5.71 -3.57 6.87
CA GLU A 13 -6.75 -3.33 7.88
C GLU A 13 -7.98 -2.64 7.30
N LEU A 14 -7.83 -1.89 6.21
CA LEU A 14 -8.91 -1.15 5.56
C LEU A 14 -9.44 -1.88 4.31
N TYR A 15 -8.57 -2.64 3.64
CA TYR A 15 -8.87 -3.31 2.37
C TYR A 15 -8.40 -4.77 2.38
N PRO A 16 -8.97 -5.62 3.26
CA PRO A 16 -8.55 -7.03 3.38
C PRO A 16 -8.74 -7.83 2.09
N GLU A 17 -9.66 -7.43 1.21
CA GLU A 17 -9.89 -8.05 -0.10
C GLU A 17 -8.70 -7.85 -1.05
N LEU A 18 -7.83 -6.86 -0.78
CA LEU A 18 -6.63 -6.58 -1.56
C LEU A 18 -5.37 -7.27 -1.02
N ALA A 19 -5.49 -8.15 -0.01
CA ALA A 19 -4.36 -8.72 0.73
C ALA A 19 -3.31 -9.45 -0.13
N LEU A 20 -3.75 -10.10 -1.20
CA LEU A 20 -2.93 -10.91 -2.12
C LEU A 20 -2.97 -10.38 -3.56
N VAL A 21 -3.48 -9.17 -3.76
CA VAL A 21 -3.61 -8.58 -5.09
C VAL A 21 -2.27 -8.01 -5.51
N ASP A 22 -1.68 -8.55 -6.58
CA ASP A 22 -0.32 -8.24 -7.02
C ASP A 22 -0.02 -6.74 -7.11
N TRP A 23 -0.95 -5.95 -7.66
CA TRP A 23 -0.74 -4.51 -7.80
C TRP A 23 -0.76 -3.74 -6.48
N ASN A 24 -1.30 -4.33 -5.42
CA ASN A 24 -1.34 -3.74 -4.08
C ASN A 24 -0.11 -4.09 -3.24
N LEU A 25 0.80 -4.94 -3.74
CA LEU A 25 1.94 -5.44 -2.99
C LEU A 25 3.27 -4.90 -3.53
N VAL A 26 4.16 -4.47 -2.63
CA VAL A 26 5.51 -4.05 -2.98
C VAL A 26 6.55 -4.59 -1.99
N SER A 27 7.61 -5.21 -2.52
CA SER A 27 8.73 -5.70 -1.72
C SER A 27 9.69 -4.56 -1.35
N LEU A 28 9.83 -4.26 -0.06
CA LEU A 28 10.66 -3.17 0.45
C LEU A 28 11.63 -3.66 1.52
N SER A 29 12.70 -2.89 1.75
CA SER A 29 13.50 -3.05 2.96
C SER A 29 12.70 -2.55 4.17
N HIS A 30 13.03 -3.01 5.38
CA HIS A 30 12.38 -2.52 6.60
C HIS A 30 12.38 -0.99 6.74
N LYS A 31 13.48 -0.31 6.34
CA LYS A 31 13.55 1.16 6.35
C LYS A 31 12.48 1.79 5.46
N TRP A 32 12.34 1.29 4.23
CA TRP A 32 11.41 1.86 3.25
C TRP A 32 9.97 1.48 3.55
N HIS A 33 9.72 0.27 4.03
CA HIS A 33 8.42 -0.13 4.55
C HIS A 33 7.93 0.85 5.61
N ASN A 34 8.78 1.16 6.61
CA ASN A 34 8.42 2.07 7.68
C ASN A 34 8.22 3.52 7.24
N ALA A 35 8.83 3.94 6.13
CA ALA A 35 8.66 5.29 5.60
C ALA A 35 7.29 5.52 4.93
N MET A 36 6.51 4.45 4.68
CA MET A 36 5.19 4.52 4.06
C MET A 36 4.10 5.02 5.03
N HIS A 37 4.34 4.91 6.35
CA HIS A 37 3.40 5.28 7.39
C HIS A 37 4.03 6.18 8.45
N ASP A 38 3.26 7.12 8.96
CA ASP A 38 3.58 7.80 10.20
C ASP A 38 3.50 6.80 11.36
N ARG A 39 4.53 6.72 12.19
CA ARG A 39 4.62 5.69 13.25
C ARG A 39 3.86 6.06 14.53
N VAL A 40 3.35 7.28 14.61
CA VAL A 40 2.53 7.78 15.72
C VAL A 40 1.06 7.70 15.34
N THR A 41 0.68 8.22 14.16
CA THR A 41 -0.73 8.28 13.73
C THR A 41 -1.18 7.08 12.91
N HIS A 42 -0.25 6.29 12.38
CA HIS A 42 -0.48 5.22 11.39
C HIS A 42 -1.00 5.72 10.03
N GLU A 43 -1.10 7.04 9.82
CA GLU A 43 -1.50 7.61 8.55
C GLU A 43 -0.47 7.35 7.45
N ILE A 44 -0.96 7.32 6.20
CA ILE A 44 -0.11 7.17 5.02
C ILE A 44 0.71 8.45 4.84
N THR A 45 2.03 8.31 4.73
CA THR A 45 2.91 9.47 4.49
C THR A 45 2.79 9.97 3.06
N ALA A 46 3.36 11.15 2.76
CA ALA A 46 3.47 11.63 1.39
C ALA A 46 4.11 10.60 0.43
N LEU A 47 5.13 9.86 0.90
CA LEU A 47 5.74 8.77 0.13
C LEU A 47 4.73 7.66 -0.15
N GLY A 48 3.98 7.22 0.87
CA GLY A 48 2.92 6.23 0.70
C GLY A 48 1.84 6.67 -0.28
N LEU A 49 1.43 7.93 -0.23
CA LEU A 49 0.46 8.51 -1.16
C LEU A 49 0.99 8.49 -2.61
N THR A 50 2.29 8.69 -2.84
CA THR A 50 2.86 8.55 -4.19
C THR A 50 2.74 7.14 -4.75
N TRP A 51 2.74 6.11 -3.89
CA TRP A 51 2.52 4.74 -4.32
C TRP A 51 1.05 4.45 -4.57
N GLN A 52 0.15 4.97 -3.75
CA GLN A 52 -1.29 4.91 -4.03
C GLN A 52 -1.62 5.55 -5.38
N GLU A 53 -1.03 6.71 -5.67
CA GLU A 53 -1.20 7.38 -6.96
C GLU A 53 -0.79 6.49 -8.15
N ARG A 54 0.33 5.76 -8.04
CA ARG A 54 0.80 4.87 -9.12
C ARG A 54 -0.17 3.75 -9.47
N VAL A 55 -1.00 3.33 -8.52
CA VAL A 55 -1.95 2.22 -8.69
C VAL A 55 -3.40 2.68 -8.60
N ARG A 56 -3.65 4.00 -8.55
CA ARG A 56 -4.97 4.62 -8.36
C ARG A 56 -5.99 4.07 -9.35
N GLU A 57 -5.65 4.01 -10.62
CA GLU A 57 -6.55 3.49 -11.67
C GLU A 57 -7.04 2.06 -11.37
N LYS A 58 -6.17 1.22 -10.81
CA LYS A 58 -6.51 -0.16 -10.44
C LYS A 58 -7.39 -0.20 -9.21
N PHE A 59 -7.12 0.66 -8.24
CA PHE A 59 -7.94 0.81 -7.04
C PHE A 59 -9.36 1.29 -7.40
N GLU A 60 -9.48 2.34 -8.21
CA GLU A 60 -10.79 2.88 -8.64
C GLU A 60 -11.59 1.84 -9.45
N LYS A 61 -10.93 1.09 -10.34
CA LYS A 61 -11.58 -0.02 -11.05
C LYS A 61 -12.05 -1.13 -10.11
N TRP A 62 -11.24 -1.48 -9.13
CA TRP A 62 -11.63 -2.45 -8.10
C TRP A 62 -12.82 -1.94 -7.28
N GLU A 63 -12.80 -0.69 -6.85
CA GLU A 63 -13.86 -0.07 -6.06
C GLU A 63 -15.19 -0.04 -6.83
N LEU A 64 -15.17 0.35 -8.11
CA LEU A 64 -16.35 0.32 -8.99
C LEU A 64 -16.89 -1.09 -9.23
N SER A 65 -16.05 -2.13 -9.18
CA SER A 65 -16.49 -3.52 -9.35
C SER A 65 -17.24 -4.08 -8.15
N ARG A 66 -17.28 -3.35 -7.03
CA ARG A 66 -17.99 -3.73 -5.80
C ARG A 66 -19.46 -3.27 -5.77
N ILE A 67 -19.87 -2.45 -6.74
CA ILE A 67 -21.24 -1.93 -6.91
C ILE A 67 -22.04 -2.89 -7.78
#